data_AF-A0A7C8IR59-F1
#
_entry.id   AF-A0A7C8IR59-F1
#
_cell.length_a   1.000
_cell.length_b   1.000
_cell.length_c   1.000
_cell.angle_alpha   90.00
_cell.angle_beta   90.00
_cell.angle_gamma   90.00
#
_symmetry.space_group_name_H-M   'P 1'
#
loop_
_entity.id
_entity.type
_entity.pdbx_description
1 polymer ?
#
loop_
_entity_poly.entity_id
_entity_poly.type
_entity_poly.pdbx_seq_one_letter_code
_entity_poly.pdbx_strand_id
1 'polypeptide(L)'
;MHDADLPRDTTAEGDRAFGALSSNILEGGSIAPKLENATAKAELGRASWKLFHTMMARFPEKPSEEDSLALKTYIQLFARLYPCGDCASHFQKLLKKFPPQISSRNSAAGWACHVHNQVNERLEKPMFDCNKIGDFYDCGCGDDKKAAGEAGAEELKLDIKE
;
A
#
# COMPACT_ATOMS: atom_id res chain seq x y z
N MET A 1 62.11 12.75 -7.15
CA MET A 1 61.45 14.04 -7.43
C MET A 1 61.14 14.09 -8.91
N HIS A 2 59.91 13.72 -9.26
CA HIS A 2 59.05 14.39 -10.23
C HIS A 2 57.77 13.54 -10.31
N ASP A 3 56.78 14.01 -9.56
CA ASP A 3 55.38 13.62 -9.64
C ASP A 3 54.83 13.83 -11.05
N ALA A 4 54.04 12.88 -11.51
CA ALA A 4 53.06 13.09 -12.57
C ALA A 4 51.88 12.14 -12.35
N ASP A 5 51.19 12.33 -11.23
CA ASP A 5 49.84 11.80 -11.05
C ASP A 5 48.88 12.64 -11.92
N LEU A 6 48.37 12.03 -12.97
CA LEU A 6 47.32 12.60 -13.81
C LEU A 6 45.99 12.60 -13.04
N PRO A 7 45.18 13.67 -13.10
CA PRO A 7 43.88 13.67 -12.46
C PRO A 7 42.99 12.63 -13.14
N ARG A 8 42.56 11.63 -12.36
CA ARG A 8 41.41 10.79 -12.71
C ARG A 8 40.19 11.69 -12.75
N ASP A 9 39.81 12.10 -13.96
CA ASP A 9 38.51 12.69 -14.22
C ASP A 9 37.45 11.62 -13.91
N THR A 10 36.86 11.71 -12.72
CA THR A 10 35.73 10.89 -12.29
C THR A 10 34.46 11.62 -12.65
N THR A 11 34.26 11.87 -13.94
CA THR A 11 32.97 12.30 -14.47
C THR A 11 31.99 11.12 -14.40
N ALA A 12 31.31 11.05 -13.26
CA ALA A 12 29.90 10.66 -13.11
C ALA A 12 29.31 9.73 -14.20
N GLU A 13 29.72 8.47 -14.25
CA GLU A 13 28.93 7.38 -14.86
C GLU A 13 27.97 6.76 -13.83
N GLY A 14 27.32 7.62 -13.05
CA GLY A 14 26.45 7.22 -11.95
C GLY A 14 25.17 8.05 -11.93
N ASP A 15 24.49 8.19 -13.06
CA ASP A 15 23.08 8.61 -13.08
C ASP A 15 22.48 8.46 -14.49
N ARG A 16 22.18 7.22 -14.87
CA ARG A 16 20.94 6.99 -15.62
C ARG A 16 19.90 6.39 -14.68
N ALA A 17 19.80 6.97 -13.49
CA ALA A 17 18.62 6.84 -12.64
C ALA A 17 17.40 7.18 -13.52
N PHE A 18 16.48 6.23 -13.65
CA PHE A 18 15.17 6.34 -14.31
C PHE A 18 14.97 7.70 -14.99
N GLY A 19 15.34 7.81 -16.28
CA GLY A 19 15.50 9.12 -16.96
C GLY A 19 14.41 10.12 -16.59
N ALA A 20 14.79 11.39 -16.37
CA ALA A 20 13.98 12.47 -15.80
C ALA A 20 12.46 12.18 -15.69
N LEU A 21 12.02 11.70 -14.52
CA LEU A 21 10.61 11.45 -14.23
C LEU A 21 9.83 12.76 -14.35
N SER A 22 8.95 12.87 -15.35
CA SER A 22 8.07 14.03 -15.48
C SER A 22 7.04 14.06 -14.35
N SER A 23 6.67 15.26 -13.88
CA SER A 23 5.59 15.45 -12.89
C SER A 23 4.26 14.83 -13.33
N ASN A 24 4.03 14.77 -14.64
CA ASN A 24 2.85 14.15 -15.26
C ASN A 24 2.71 12.64 -15.01
N ILE A 25 3.74 11.97 -14.47
CA ILE A 25 3.68 10.53 -14.18
C ILE A 25 2.62 10.21 -13.14
N LEU A 26 2.38 11.12 -12.17
CA LEU A 26 1.42 10.91 -11.08
C LEU A 26 0.01 11.45 -11.38
N GLU A 27 -0.15 12.33 -12.36
CA GLU A 27 -1.39 13.11 -12.56
C GLU A 27 -2.32 12.59 -13.66
N GLY A 28 -1.87 11.62 -14.47
CA GLY A 28 -2.67 11.11 -15.58
C GLY A 28 -3.80 10.17 -15.16
N GLY A 29 -4.78 10.03 -16.06
CA GLY A 29 -5.91 9.12 -15.89
C GLY A 29 -5.50 7.64 -15.94
N SER A 30 -6.48 6.75 -15.74
CA SER A 30 -6.28 5.32 -15.87
C SER A 30 -5.68 4.94 -17.23
N ILE A 31 -4.68 4.07 -17.22
CA ILE A 31 -4.03 3.56 -18.43
C ILE A 31 -4.76 2.33 -18.97
N ALA A 32 -5.29 1.48 -18.08
CA ALA A 32 -5.93 0.24 -18.47
C ALA A 32 -7.33 0.47 -19.06
N PRO A 33 -7.78 -0.35 -20.03
CA PRO A 33 -9.17 -0.36 -20.46
C PRO A 33 -10.08 -0.94 -19.39
N LYS A 34 -11.40 -0.89 -19.63
CA LYS A 34 -12.40 -1.51 -18.75
C LYS A 34 -12.20 -3.03 -18.68
N LEU A 35 -12.30 -3.58 -17.46
CA LEU A 35 -12.27 -5.02 -17.23
C LEU A 35 -13.72 -5.54 -17.15
N GLU A 36 -14.16 -6.20 -18.21
CA GLU A 36 -15.55 -6.65 -18.39
C GLU A 36 -15.86 -7.97 -17.67
N ASN A 37 -14.88 -8.89 -17.56
CA ASN A 37 -15.10 -10.18 -16.90
C ASN A 37 -15.27 -10.00 -15.38
N ALA A 38 -16.48 -10.23 -14.87
CA ALA A 38 -16.84 -10.02 -13.47
C ALA A 38 -16.07 -10.92 -12.50
N THR A 39 -15.83 -12.18 -12.84
CA THR A 39 -15.09 -13.12 -11.98
C THR A 39 -13.63 -12.69 -11.85
N ALA A 40 -12.96 -12.44 -12.97
CA ALA A 40 -11.58 -11.96 -13.00
C ALA A 40 -11.44 -10.60 -12.27
N LYS A 41 -12.42 -9.70 -12.44
CA LYS A 41 -12.48 -8.41 -11.73
C LYS A 41 -12.56 -8.59 -10.22
N ALA A 42 -13.37 -9.54 -9.74
CA ALA A 42 -13.52 -9.82 -8.32
C ALA A 42 -12.25 -10.48 -7.73
N GLU A 43 -11.64 -11.41 -8.44
CA GLU A 43 -10.37 -12.04 -8.06
C GLU A 43 -9.23 -11.02 -7.96
N LEU A 44 -9.06 -10.21 -9.01
CA LEU A 44 -8.09 -9.11 -9.02
C LEU A 44 -8.32 -8.15 -7.86
N GLY A 45 -9.59 -7.79 -7.60
CA GLY A 45 -9.96 -6.93 -6.47
C GLY A 45 -9.52 -7.51 -5.12
N ARG A 46 -9.84 -8.78 -4.84
CA ARG A 46 -9.45 -9.44 -3.59
C ARG A 46 -7.93 -9.51 -3.42
N ALA A 47 -7.21 -9.92 -4.47
CA ALA A 47 -5.76 -10.00 -4.44
C ALA A 47 -5.12 -8.63 -4.22
N SER A 48 -5.63 -7.61 -4.89
CA SER A 48 -5.13 -6.24 -4.80
C SER A 48 -5.38 -5.63 -3.42
N TRP A 49 -6.57 -5.83 -2.84
CA TRP A 49 -6.84 -5.39 -1.46
C TRP A 49 -5.97 -6.13 -0.44
N LYS A 50 -5.68 -7.42 -0.64
CA LYS A 50 -4.73 -8.14 0.22
C LYS A 50 -3.35 -7.51 0.17
N LEU A 51 -2.80 -7.24 -1.01
CA LEU A 51 -1.52 -6.53 -1.16
C LEU A 51 -1.56 -5.16 -0.49
N PHE A 52 -2.56 -4.36 -0.84
CA PHE A 52 -2.69 -2.96 -0.41
C PHE A 52 -2.77 -2.85 1.12
N HIS A 53 -3.63 -3.62 1.77
CA HIS A 53 -3.73 -3.60 3.24
C HIS A 53 -2.48 -4.19 3.92
N THR A 54 -1.84 -5.20 3.33
CA THR A 54 -0.61 -5.77 3.89
C THR A 54 0.54 -4.76 3.85
N MET A 55 0.67 -3.98 2.76
CA MET A 55 1.65 -2.89 2.69
C MET A 55 1.43 -1.85 3.80
N MET A 56 0.17 -1.49 4.06
CA MET A 56 -0.17 -0.47 5.07
C MET A 56 0.08 -1.00 6.48
N ALA A 57 -0.23 -2.27 6.73
CA ALA A 57 0.07 -2.94 8.00
C ALA A 57 1.59 -3.08 8.26
N ARG A 58 2.41 -3.13 7.20
CA ARG A 58 3.88 -3.20 7.29
C ARG A 58 4.57 -1.84 7.28
N PHE A 59 3.85 -0.76 6.99
CA PHE A 59 4.39 0.59 7.00
C PHE A 59 4.94 0.97 8.40
N PRO A 60 5.95 1.85 8.51
CA PRO A 60 6.46 2.25 9.82
C PRO A 60 5.45 3.06 10.63
N GLU A 61 5.48 2.94 11.96
CA GLU A 61 4.70 3.84 12.83
C GLU A 61 5.26 5.27 12.81
N LYS A 62 6.57 5.40 12.60
CA LYS A 62 7.28 6.68 12.46
C LYS A 62 8.09 6.66 11.16
N PRO A 63 7.44 6.86 10.00
CA PRO A 63 8.11 6.83 8.71
C PRO A 63 9.03 8.04 8.54
N SER A 64 10.07 7.89 7.72
CA SER A 64 10.82 9.04 7.22
C SER A 64 9.98 9.84 6.21
N GLU A 65 10.45 11.03 5.82
CA GLU A 65 9.82 11.81 4.74
C GLU A 65 9.87 11.03 3.41
N GLU A 66 10.96 10.32 3.16
CA GLU A 66 11.12 9.49 1.97
C GLU A 66 10.16 8.30 1.96
N ASP A 67 10.00 7.59 3.08
CA ASP A 67 9.03 6.48 3.21
C ASP A 67 7.60 6.96 2.97
N SER A 68 7.24 8.11 3.55
CA SER A 68 5.93 8.72 3.39
C SER A 68 5.68 9.09 1.93
N LEU A 69 6.65 9.74 1.29
CA LEU A 69 6.58 10.10 -0.12
C LEU A 69 6.51 8.86 -1.02
N ALA A 70 7.27 7.81 -0.71
CA ALA A 70 7.24 6.54 -1.44
C ALA A 70 5.85 5.90 -1.37
N LEU A 71 5.23 5.83 -0.19
CA LEU A 71 3.87 5.30 -0.03
C LEU A 71 2.84 6.16 -0.80
N LYS A 72 2.92 7.49 -0.69
CA LYS A 72 2.04 8.40 -1.43
C LYS A 72 2.15 8.19 -2.94
N THR A 73 3.39 8.06 -3.42
CA THR A 73 3.71 7.85 -4.84
C THR A 73 3.20 6.49 -5.31
N TYR A 74 3.43 5.43 -4.53
CA TYR A 74 2.88 4.11 -4.80
C TYR A 74 1.36 4.15 -4.96
N ILE A 75 0.62 4.83 -4.07
CA ILE A 75 -0.84 4.91 -4.13
C ILE A 75 -1.32 5.62 -5.40
N GLN A 76 -0.66 6.71 -5.81
CA GLN A 76 -0.99 7.42 -7.05
C GLN A 76 -0.73 6.55 -8.28
N LEU A 77 0.42 5.87 -8.33
CA LEU A 77 0.78 4.96 -9.41
C LEU A 77 -0.13 3.74 -9.45
N PHE A 78 -0.49 3.18 -8.30
CA PHE A 78 -1.46 2.09 -8.18
C PHE A 78 -2.80 2.50 -8.80
N ALA A 79 -3.31 3.70 -8.48
CA ALA A 79 -4.55 4.20 -9.05
C ALA A 79 -4.49 4.38 -10.57
N ARG A 80 -3.32 4.73 -11.11
CA ARG A 80 -3.12 4.93 -12.55
C ARG A 80 -2.97 3.62 -13.32
N LEU A 81 -2.24 2.67 -12.74
CA LEU A 81 -1.84 1.40 -13.36
C LEU A 81 -2.80 0.24 -13.08
N TYR A 82 -3.80 0.43 -12.22
CA TYR A 82 -4.70 -0.64 -11.82
C TYR A 82 -5.36 -1.32 -13.05
N PRO A 83 -5.31 -2.66 -13.20
CA PRO A 83 -5.69 -3.35 -14.45
C PRO A 83 -7.19 -3.35 -14.80
N CYS A 84 -7.99 -2.60 -14.06
CA CYS A 84 -9.41 -2.38 -14.32
C CYS A 84 -9.64 -0.87 -14.47
N GLY A 85 -9.82 -0.39 -15.70
CA GLY A 85 -9.84 1.05 -16.01
C GLY A 85 -10.97 1.84 -15.35
N ASP A 86 -12.16 1.25 -15.24
CA ASP A 86 -13.29 1.87 -14.54
C ASP A 86 -13.09 1.86 -13.02
N CYS A 87 -12.50 0.79 -12.48
CA CYS A 87 -12.12 0.73 -11.06
C CYS A 87 -11.05 1.79 -10.73
N ALA A 88 -10.02 1.89 -11.56
CA ALA A 88 -8.92 2.84 -11.46
C ALA A 88 -9.43 4.29 -11.47
N SER A 89 -10.24 4.63 -12.48
CA SER A 89 -10.86 5.96 -12.62
C SER A 89 -11.75 6.31 -11.42
N HIS A 90 -12.48 5.32 -10.88
CA HIS A 90 -13.25 5.51 -9.66
C HIS A 90 -12.35 5.74 -8.44
N PHE A 91 -11.29 4.94 -8.27
CA PHE A 91 -10.35 5.09 -7.17
C PHE A 91 -9.62 6.44 -7.21
N GLN A 92 -9.24 6.94 -8.40
CA GLN A 92 -8.70 8.29 -8.55
C GLN A 92 -9.65 9.39 -8.05
N LYS A 93 -10.97 9.24 -8.23
CA LYS A 93 -11.96 10.16 -7.66
C LYS A 93 -12.01 10.06 -6.13
N LEU A 94 -11.91 8.84 -5.58
CA LEU A 94 -11.81 8.64 -4.13
C LEU A 94 -10.56 9.30 -3.56
N LEU A 95 -9.40 9.18 -4.22
CA LEU A 95 -8.16 9.84 -3.77
C LEU A 95 -8.27 11.36 -3.69
N LYS A 96 -9.06 11.99 -4.59
CA LYS A 96 -9.32 13.44 -4.53
C LYS A 96 -10.20 13.82 -3.34
N LYS A 97 -11.19 12.99 -3.00
CA LYS A 97 -12.12 13.23 -1.88
C LYS A 97 -11.51 12.88 -0.53
N PHE A 98 -10.70 11.83 -0.50
CA PHE A 98 -10.08 11.26 0.71
C PHE A 98 -8.58 11.05 0.45
N PRO A 99 -7.77 12.12 0.56
CA PRO A 99 -6.34 12.04 0.30
C PRO A 99 -5.63 11.01 1.20
N PRO A 100 -4.61 10.30 0.67
CA PRO A 100 -3.84 9.32 1.44
C PRO A 100 -3.27 9.89 2.74
N GLN A 101 -3.49 9.16 3.83
CA GLN A 101 -2.88 9.47 5.13
C GLN A 101 -1.64 8.60 5.30
N ILE A 102 -0.47 9.23 5.38
CA ILE A 102 0.85 8.58 5.26
C ILE A 102 1.75 8.87 6.46
N SER A 103 1.20 9.41 7.55
CA SER A 103 1.96 9.87 8.71
C SER A 103 2.41 8.74 9.64
N SER A 104 1.75 7.58 9.58
CA SER A 104 2.08 6.38 10.36
C SER A 104 1.36 5.16 9.79
N ARG A 105 1.78 3.96 10.22
CA ARG A 105 1.08 2.69 9.96
C ARG A 105 -0.41 2.77 10.27
N ASN A 106 -0.77 3.21 11.48
CA ASN A 106 -2.16 3.29 11.92
C ASN A 106 -2.97 4.26 11.05
N SER A 107 -2.38 5.40 10.70
CA SER A 107 -2.98 6.40 9.82
C SER A 107 -3.23 5.84 8.41
N ALA A 108 -2.24 5.15 7.83
CA ALA A 108 -2.33 4.54 6.51
C ALA A 108 -3.31 3.37 6.46
N ALA A 109 -3.29 2.48 7.44
CA ALA A 109 -4.20 1.33 7.53
C ALA A 109 -5.65 1.78 7.76
N GLY A 110 -5.87 2.75 8.66
CA GLY A 110 -7.20 3.32 8.89
C GLY A 110 -7.77 4.00 7.64
N TRP A 111 -6.95 4.79 6.95
CA TRP A 111 -7.33 5.39 5.67
C TRP A 111 -7.66 4.35 4.60
N ALA A 112 -6.83 3.32 4.44
CA ALA A 112 -7.07 2.25 3.47
C ALA A 112 -8.38 1.51 3.76
N CYS A 113 -8.69 1.26 5.04
CA CYS A 113 -9.96 0.67 5.45
C CYS A 113 -11.15 1.57 5.09
N HIS A 114 -11.06 2.86 5.42
CA HIS A 114 -12.10 3.83 5.10
C HIS A 114 -12.39 3.87 3.58
N VAL A 115 -11.36 3.97 2.75
CA VAL A 115 -11.53 4.01 1.28
C VAL A 115 -12.03 2.66 0.72
N HIS A 116 -11.58 1.53 1.28
CA HIS A 116 -12.14 0.22 0.92
C HIS A 116 -13.64 0.16 1.23
N ASN A 117 -14.07 0.71 2.36
CA ASN A 117 -15.48 0.82 2.71
C ASN A 117 -16.28 1.73 1.78
N GLN A 118 -15.70 2.81 1.23
CA GLN A 118 -16.36 3.59 0.18
C GLN A 118 -16.59 2.76 -1.10
N VAL A 119 -15.70 1.82 -1.41
CA VAL A 119 -15.90 0.86 -2.50
C VAL A 119 -16.97 -0.18 -2.13
N ASN A 120 -16.99 -0.67 -0.88
CA ASN A 120 -18.02 -1.59 -0.40
C ASN A 120 -19.41 -0.97 -0.49
N GLU A 121 -19.58 0.26 0.01
CA GLU A 121 -20.84 1.01 -0.06
C GLU A 121 -21.34 1.13 -1.51
N ARG A 122 -20.47 1.56 -2.44
CA ARG A 122 -20.81 1.64 -3.87
C ARG A 122 -21.24 0.29 -4.47
N LEU A 123 -20.65 -0.80 -3.99
CA LEU A 123 -20.92 -2.16 -4.46
C LEU A 123 -21.99 -2.87 -3.61
N GLU A 124 -22.69 -2.14 -2.73
CA GLU A 124 -23.73 -2.66 -1.84
C GLU A 124 -23.24 -3.85 -0.98
N LYS A 125 -21.98 -3.78 -0.55
CA LYS A 125 -21.35 -4.76 0.35
C LYS A 125 -21.41 -4.28 1.79
N PRO A 126 -21.40 -5.21 2.78
CA PRO A 126 -21.31 -4.84 4.18
C PRO A 126 -20.08 -3.97 4.48
N MET A 127 -20.24 -3.02 5.40
CA MET A 127 -19.15 -2.21 5.90
C MET A 127 -18.25 -3.06 6.81
N PHE A 128 -16.94 -2.89 6.66
CA PHE A 128 -15.96 -3.51 7.54
C PHE A 128 -15.69 -2.61 8.75
N ASP A 129 -15.63 -3.19 9.95
CA ASP A 129 -15.23 -2.47 11.16
C ASP A 129 -13.71 -2.24 11.17
N CYS A 130 -13.29 -1.00 10.89
CA CYS A 130 -11.89 -0.65 10.78
C CYS A 130 -11.08 -0.85 12.07
N ASN A 131 -11.73 -0.98 13.23
CA ASN A 131 -11.03 -1.31 14.48
C ASN A 131 -10.44 -2.73 14.46
N LYS A 132 -10.95 -3.61 13.57
CA LYS A 132 -10.48 -4.99 13.42
C LYS A 132 -9.42 -5.16 12.32
N ILE A 133 -8.96 -4.07 11.71
CA ILE A 133 -8.05 -4.14 10.55
C ILE A 133 -6.70 -4.76 10.90
N GLY A 134 -6.20 -4.52 12.11
CA GLY A 134 -4.91 -5.03 12.58
C GLY A 134 -4.90 -6.55 12.75
N ASP A 135 -6.01 -7.14 13.16
CA ASP A 135 -6.15 -8.59 13.32
C ASP A 135 -6.48 -9.27 11.97
N PHE A 136 -7.29 -8.62 11.14
CA PHE A 136 -7.75 -9.17 9.86
C PHE A 136 -6.64 -9.21 8.80
N TYR A 137 -5.83 -8.16 8.72
CA TYR A 137 -4.63 -8.14 7.90
C TYR A 137 -3.41 -8.33 8.78
N ASP A 138 -3.27 -9.54 9.32
CA ASP A 138 -2.01 -9.98 9.92
C ASP A 138 -0.86 -9.68 8.95
N CYS A 139 0.11 -8.92 9.46
CA CYS A 139 1.27 -8.48 8.72
C CYS A 139 2.27 -9.62 8.48
N GLY A 140 2.03 -10.81 9.06
CA GLY A 140 2.91 -11.97 8.95
C GLY A 140 4.27 -11.72 9.62
N CYS A 141 4.30 -10.82 10.60
CA CYS A 141 5.52 -10.32 11.20
C CYS A 141 6.13 -11.28 12.25
N GLY A 142 5.55 -12.46 12.44
CA GLY A 142 5.92 -13.37 13.54
C GLY A 142 5.46 -12.86 14.91
N ASP A 143 5.62 -13.71 15.92
CA ASP A 143 5.18 -13.51 17.30
C ASP A 143 6.02 -12.46 18.09
N ASP A 144 6.61 -11.47 17.44
CA ASP A 144 7.40 -10.43 18.12
C ASP A 144 6.54 -9.47 18.97
N LYS A 145 5.21 -9.63 18.93
CA LYS A 145 4.27 -8.95 19.83
C LYS A 145 4.01 -9.68 21.15
N LYS A 146 4.55 -10.88 21.38
CA LYS A 146 4.40 -11.59 22.67
C LYS A 146 5.40 -11.19 23.75
N ALA A 147 6.40 -10.35 23.46
CA ALA A 147 7.38 -9.91 24.45
C ALA A 147 7.00 -8.62 25.21
N ALA A 148 5.86 -7.98 24.90
CA ALA A 148 5.45 -6.70 25.52
C ALA A 148 4.11 -6.78 26.25
N GLY A 149 3.65 -7.97 26.63
CA GLY A 149 2.36 -8.15 27.30
C GLY A 149 2.14 -9.53 27.89
N GLU A 150 3.13 -10.08 28.60
CA GLU A 150 2.88 -11.23 29.47
C GLU A 150 2.24 -10.76 30.78
N ALA A 151 0.91 -10.80 30.84
CA ALA A 151 0.18 -11.09 32.08
C ALA A 151 -1.18 -11.73 31.73
N GLY A 152 -1.26 -13.05 31.89
CA GLY A 152 -2.54 -13.78 31.94
C GLY A 152 -2.80 -14.73 30.77
N ALA A 153 -2.00 -15.79 30.65
CA ALA A 153 -2.43 -16.98 29.92
C ALA A 153 -3.39 -17.78 30.81
N GLU A 154 -4.65 -17.93 30.38
CA GLU A 154 -5.46 -19.09 30.74
C GLU A 154 -5.80 -19.86 29.46
N GLU A 155 -5.45 -21.14 29.52
CA GLU A 155 -5.38 -22.12 28.45
C GLU A 155 -6.79 -22.64 28.10
N LEU A 156 -7.33 -22.32 26.92
CA LEU A 156 -8.55 -22.98 26.44
C LEU A 156 -8.19 -24.15 25.52
N LYS A 157 -8.36 -25.36 26.07
CA LYS A 157 -8.20 -26.64 25.38
C LYS A 157 -9.16 -26.76 24.20
N LEU A 158 -8.61 -27.20 23.06
CA LEU A 158 -9.38 -27.69 21.91
C LEU A 158 -10.11 -28.98 22.30
N ASP A 159 -11.42 -29.01 22.15
CA ASP A 159 -12.19 -30.24 22.00
C ASP A 159 -12.61 -30.41 20.53
N ILE A 160 -11.93 -31.33 19.85
CA ILE A 160 -12.32 -31.88 18.55
C ILE A 160 -13.41 -32.91 18.82
N LYS A 161 -14.57 -32.79 18.17
CA LYS A 161 -15.49 -33.91 17.93
C LYS A 161 -16.01 -33.87 16.49
N GLU A 162 -15.99 -35.08 15.92
CA GLU A 162 -16.26 -35.57 14.55
C GLU A 162 -17.22 -34.78 13.66
#